data_AF-A0A0H5SC18-F1
#
_entry.id   AF-A0A0H5SC18-F1
#
_cell.length_a   1.000
_cell.length_b   1.000
_cell.length_c   1.000
_cell.angle_alpha   90.00
_cell.angle_beta   90.00
_cell.angle_gamma   90.00
#
_symmetry.space_group_name_H-M   'P 1'
#
loop_
_entity.id
_entity.type
_entity.pdbx_description
1 polymer ?
#
loop_
_entity_poly.entity_id
_entity_poly.type
_entity_poly.pdbx_seq_one_letter_code
_entity_poly.pdbx_strand_id
1 'polypeptide(L)'
;MSVKVFVGLATACSVFVIIMSLVAVCIIYNDINTLYDDVMDEMGEFKTVADDTWQRILLLHMHPSGSTDTTPTFSSLFARFKRQFQFPERCNCGPSAEGCPRGPPGPRGEIG
;
A
#
# COMPACT_ATOMS: atom_id res chain seq x y z
N MET A 1 -48.81 45.02 23.83
CA MET A 1 -47.99 45.23 22.61
C MET A 1 -46.74 44.35 22.57
N SER A 2 -46.12 43.98 23.70
CA SER A 2 -44.89 43.17 23.75
C SER A 2 -44.98 41.78 23.09
N VAL A 3 -46.08 41.03 23.25
CA VAL A 3 -46.17 39.64 22.72
C VAL A 3 -46.04 39.59 21.19
N LYS A 4 -46.66 40.55 20.48
CA LYS A 4 -46.59 40.62 19.01
C LYS A 4 -45.16 40.90 18.52
N VAL A 5 -44.41 41.71 19.26
CA VAL A 5 -42.99 42.02 18.98
C VAL A 5 -42.11 40.79 19.23
N PHE A 6 -42.32 40.08 20.34
CA PHE A 6 -41.59 38.85 20.64
C PHE A 6 -41.82 37.76 19.59
N VAL A 7 -43.07 37.55 19.17
CA VAL A 7 -43.39 36.57 18.13
C VAL A 7 -42.77 36.98 16.79
N GLY A 8 -42.84 38.25 16.41
CA GLY A 8 -42.22 38.75 15.18
C GLY A 8 -40.70 38.61 15.17
N LEU A 9 -40.04 38.83 16.32
CA LEU A 9 -38.60 38.63 16.46
C LEU A 9 -38.24 37.13 16.35
N ALA A 10 -38.99 36.26 17.03
CA ALA A 10 -38.74 34.82 16.99
C ALA A 10 -38.91 34.25 15.57
N THR A 11 -39.93 34.66 14.83
CA THR A 11 -40.14 34.22 13.45
C THR A 11 -39.05 34.74 12.52
N ALA A 12 -38.63 36.00 12.66
CA ALA A 12 -37.52 36.57 11.89
C ALA A 12 -36.21 35.81 12.13
N CYS A 13 -35.88 35.50 13.39
CA CYS A 13 -34.69 34.71 13.73
C CYS A 13 -34.77 33.29 13.13
N SER A 14 -35.93 32.65 13.17
CA SER A 14 -36.11 31.32 12.57
C SER A 14 -35.86 31.34 11.07
N VAL A 15 -36.44 32.30 10.35
CA VAL A 15 -36.22 32.49 8.91
C VAL A 15 -34.74 32.75 8.62
N PHE A 16 -34.08 33.58 9.42
CA PHE A 16 -32.65 33.85 9.26
C PHE A 16 -31.79 32.59 9.43
N VAL A 17 -32.06 31.76 10.45
CA VAL A 17 -31.35 30.50 10.67
C VAL A 17 -31.56 29.54 9.50
N ILE A 18 -32.78 29.46 8.96
CA ILE A 18 -33.08 28.64 7.78
C ILE A 18 -32.31 29.13 6.55
N ILE A 19 -32.21 30.44 6.33
CA ILE A 19 -31.42 30.99 5.22
C ILE A 19 -29.94 30.65 5.41
N MET A 20 -29.42 30.81 6.62
CA MET A 20 -28.03 30.48 6.92
C MET A 20 -27.71 29.00 6.73
N SER A 21 -28.64 28.10 7.09
CA SER A 21 -28.43 26.66 6.87
C SER A 21 -28.42 26.32 5.38
N LEU A 22 -29.27 26.95 4.56
CA LEU A 22 -29.23 26.79 3.10
C LEU A 22 -27.92 27.28 2.50
N VAL A 23 -27.42 28.43 2.94
CA VAL A 23 -26.11 28.95 2.49
C VAL A 23 -24.99 27.99 2.88
N ALA A 24 -25.00 27.45 4.10
CA ALA A 24 -24.01 26.47 4.55
C ALA A 24 -24.03 25.20 3.67
N VAL A 25 -25.21 24.71 3.28
CA VAL A 25 -25.33 23.57 2.36
C VAL A 25 -24.69 23.87 1.01
N CYS A 26 -24.92 25.07 0.45
CA CYS A 26 -24.28 25.48 -0.81
C CYS A 26 -22.76 25.53 -0.71
N ILE A 27 -22.22 26.05 0.40
CA ILE A 27 -20.77 26.09 0.65
C ILE A 27 -20.22 24.67 0.75
N ILE A 28 -20.80 23.82 1.60
CA ILE A 28 -20.36 22.44 1.79
C ILE A 28 -20.39 21.66 0.47
N TYR A 29 -21.41 21.88 -0.37
CA TYR A 29 -21.47 21.23 -1.68
C TYR A 29 -20.29 21.61 -2.58
N ASN A 30 -19.94 22.90 -2.63
CA ASN A 30 -18.77 23.36 -3.39
C ASN A 30 -17.46 22.84 -2.80
N ASP A 31 -17.34 22.82 -1.47
CA ASP A 31 -16.18 22.31 -0.76
C ASP A 31 -15.98 20.81 -1.04
N ILE A 32 -17.05 20.00 -1.04
CA ILE A 32 -16.99 18.58 -1.35
C ILE A 32 -16.50 18.35 -2.78
N ASN A 33 -17.00 19.13 -3.74
CA ASN A 33 -16.56 18.97 -5.13
C ASN A 33 -15.09 19.36 -5.29
N THR A 34 -14.67 20.46 -4.67
CA THR A 34 -13.26 20.89 -4.69
C THR A 34 -12.36 19.84 -4.04
N LEU A 35 -12.75 19.33 -2.87
CA LEU A 35 -12.01 18.27 -2.18
C LEU A 35 -11.94 16.99 -3.02
N TYR A 36 -13.02 16.63 -3.70
CA TYR A 36 -13.04 15.48 -4.60
C TYR A 36 -12.02 15.64 -5.73
N ASP A 37 -12.02 16.80 -6.39
CA ASP A 37 -11.09 17.11 -7.48
C ASP A 37 -9.64 17.09 -6.98
N ASP A 38 -9.35 17.75 -5.85
CA ASP A 38 -8.01 17.78 -5.24
C ASP A 38 -7.49 16.37 -4.90
N VAL A 39 -8.33 15.53 -4.27
CA VAL A 39 -7.96 14.15 -3.91
C VAL A 39 -7.74 13.28 -5.14
N MET A 40 -8.58 13.44 -6.16
CA MET A 40 -8.43 12.68 -7.41
C MET A 40 -7.16 13.06 -8.17
N ASP A 41 -6.77 14.34 -8.14
CA ASP A 41 -5.52 14.82 -8.72
C ASP A 41 -4.31 14.26 -7.97
N GLU A 42 -4.29 14.39 -6.64
CA GLU A 42 -3.21 13.83 -5.80
C GLU A 42 -3.08 12.31 -5.98
N MET A 43 -4.20 11.58 -6.06
CA MET A 43 -4.18 10.13 -6.29
C MET A 43 -3.63 9.77 -7.68
N GLY A 44 -3.82 10.63 -8.67
CA GLY A 44 -3.19 10.51 -9.99
C GLY A 44 -1.67 10.56 -9.88
N GLU A 45 -1.14 11.58 -9.21
CA GLU A 45 0.30 11.73 -8.96
C GLU A 45 0.87 10.60 -8.08
N PHE A 46 0.14 10.18 -7.04
CA PHE A 46 0.56 9.02 -6.25
C PHE A 46 0.66 7.75 -7.11
N LYS A 47 -0.30 7.54 -8.01
CA LYS A 47 -0.30 6.39 -8.92
C LYS A 47 0.89 6.41 -9.87
N THR A 48 1.27 7.57 -10.42
CA THR A 48 2.44 7.65 -11.32
C THR A 48 3.71 7.27 -10.58
N VAL A 49 3.92 7.79 -9.36
CA VAL A 49 5.07 7.46 -8.51
C VAL A 49 5.08 5.98 -8.14
N ALA A 50 3.93 5.42 -7.77
CA ALA A 50 3.81 4.01 -7.43
C ALA A 50 4.12 3.09 -8.61
N ASP A 51 3.64 3.42 -9.82
CA ASP A 51 3.90 2.66 -11.04
C ASP A 51 5.37 2.72 -11.46
N ASP A 52 5.99 3.91 -11.44
CA ASP A 52 7.43 4.07 -11.73
C ASP A 52 8.30 3.27 -10.74
N THR A 53 7.96 3.35 -9.45
CA THR A 53 8.66 2.58 -8.41
C THR A 53 8.49 1.08 -8.63
N TRP A 54 7.28 0.63 -8.98
CA TRP A 54 7.01 -0.76 -9.28
C TRP A 54 7.82 -1.25 -10.49
N GLN A 55 7.83 -0.49 -11.59
CA GLN A 55 8.65 -0.79 -12.76
C GLN A 55 10.14 -0.90 -12.41
N ARG A 56 10.64 0.02 -11.57
CA ARG A 56 12.04 -0.01 -11.13
C ARG A 56 12.37 -1.25 -10.29
N ILE A 57 11.46 -1.67 -9.40
CA ILE A 57 11.62 -2.93 -8.63
C ILE A 57 11.68 -4.13 -9.59
N LEU A 58 10.79 -4.17 -10.57
CA LEU A 58 10.79 -5.23 -11.58
C LEU A 58 12.10 -5.27 -12.36
N LEU A 59 12.62 -4.12 -12.82
CA LEU A 59 13.90 -4.05 -13.53
C LEU A 59 15.07 -4.57 -12.69
N LEU A 60 15.11 -4.22 -11.40
CA LEU A 60 16.16 -4.70 -10.48
C LEU A 60 16.07 -6.21 -10.22
N HIS A 61 14.86 -6.77 -10.15
CA HIS A 61 14.66 -8.21 -9.94
C HIS A 61 14.77 -9.05 -11.22
N MET A 62 14.56 -8.47 -12.40
CA MET A 62 14.69 -9.19 -13.67
C MET A 62 16.15 -9.38 -14.09
N HIS A 63 17.07 -8.47 -13.77
CA HIS A 63 18.50 -8.59 -14.08
C HIS A 63 19.40 -8.54 -12.81
N PRO A 64 19.40 -9.58 -11.96
CA PRO A 64 20.26 -9.61 -10.77
C PRO A 64 21.74 -9.90 -11.07
N SER A 65 22.06 -10.39 -12.28
CA SER A 65 23.42 -10.61 -12.77
C SER A 65 23.40 -10.40 -14.28
N GLY A 66 24.34 -9.63 -14.82
CA GLY A 66 24.34 -9.25 -16.24
C GLY A 66 24.21 -10.43 -17.20
N SER A 67 23.55 -10.16 -18.33
CA SER A 67 23.42 -10.99 -19.54
C SER A 67 22.61 -12.28 -19.41
N THR A 68 21.29 -12.20 -19.60
CA THR A 68 20.49 -13.30 -20.15
C THR A 68 19.36 -12.75 -21.02
N ASP A 69 19.42 -13.04 -22.33
CA ASP A 69 18.43 -12.73 -23.38
C ASP A 69 17.15 -13.57 -23.24
N THR A 70 16.43 -13.44 -22.14
CA THR A 70 15.10 -14.07 -22.00
C THR A 70 14.09 -13.08 -21.46
N THR A 71 13.05 -12.84 -22.25
CA THR A 71 11.88 -12.03 -21.90
C THR A 71 11.31 -12.47 -20.55
N PRO A 72 11.34 -11.60 -19.53
CA PRO A 72 10.97 -11.99 -18.17
C PRO A 72 9.45 -12.11 -18.04
N THR A 73 8.97 -13.34 -17.93
CA THR A 73 7.56 -13.65 -17.65
C THR A 73 7.25 -13.41 -16.17
N PHE A 74 6.05 -12.94 -15.82
CA PHE A 74 5.61 -12.70 -14.42
C PHE A 74 5.82 -13.91 -13.48
N SER A 75 5.81 -15.12 -14.02
CA SER A 75 6.12 -16.36 -13.32
C SER A 75 7.56 -16.46 -12.84
N SER A 76 8.52 -15.79 -13.49
CA SER A 76 9.94 -15.76 -13.09
C SER A 76 10.22 -14.88 -11.88
N LEU A 77 9.37 -13.86 -11.60
CA LEU A 77 9.52 -12.93 -10.46
C LEU A 77 9.18 -13.59 -9.12
N PHE A 78 8.22 -14.53 -9.13
CA PHE A 78 7.83 -15.33 -7.97
C PHE A 78 8.43 -16.75 -8.00
N ALA A 79 9.16 -17.09 -9.06
CA ALA A 79 9.86 -18.37 -9.13
C ALA A 79 11.00 -18.37 -8.12
N ARG A 80 10.85 -19.17 -7.07
CA ARG A 80 11.96 -19.55 -6.20
C ARG A 80 12.94 -20.37 -7.03
N PHE A 81 13.96 -19.73 -7.60
CA PHE A 81 15.05 -20.45 -8.25
C PHE A 81 15.72 -21.38 -7.24
N LYS A 82 15.62 -22.69 -7.49
CA LYS A 82 16.35 -23.69 -6.72
C LYS A 82 17.83 -23.38 -6.93
N ARG A 83 18.61 -23.23 -5.86
CA ARG A 83 20.08 -22.95 -5.90
C ARG A 83 20.91 -23.96 -6.73
N GLN A 84 20.27 -24.99 -7.30
CA GLN A 84 20.87 -25.99 -8.18
C GLN A 84 21.01 -25.56 -9.65
N PHE A 85 20.45 -24.42 -10.09
CA PHE A 85 20.56 -24.02 -11.50
C PHE A 85 22.01 -23.71 -11.93
N GLN A 86 22.90 -23.44 -10.98
CA GLN A 86 24.34 -23.26 -11.19
C GLN A 86 25.18 -24.44 -10.66
N PHE A 87 24.62 -25.65 -10.68
CA PHE A 87 25.37 -26.88 -10.49
C PHE A 87 25.07 -27.83 -11.65
N PRO A 88 26.06 -28.60 -12.15
CA PRO A 88 25.83 -29.57 -13.21
C PRO A 88 24.70 -30.53 -12.85
N GLU A 89 24.07 -31.18 -13.85
CA GLU A 89 23.01 -32.22 -13.75
C GLU A 89 23.32 -33.33 -12.71
N ARG A 90 24.56 -33.38 -12.23
CA ARG A 90 25.03 -34.22 -11.12
C ARG A 90 25.59 -33.31 -10.03
N CYS A 91 25.05 -33.41 -8.81
CA CYS A 91 25.66 -32.74 -7.66
C CYS A 91 27.11 -33.24 -7.52
N ASN A 92 28.07 -32.31 -7.41
CA ASN A 92 29.44 -32.63 -7.00
C ASN A 92 29.52 -32.89 -5.47
N CYS A 93 28.43 -33.44 -4.93
CA CYS A 93 28.33 -33.92 -3.59
C CYS A 93 29.25 -35.16 -3.52
N GLY A 94 30.30 -35.11 -2.69
CA GLY A 94 30.92 -36.35 -2.22
C GLY A 94 29.85 -37.26 -1.61
N PRO A 95 30.11 -38.58 -1.49
CA PRO A 95 29.15 -39.48 -0.84
C PRO A 95 28.68 -38.86 0.48
N SER A 96 27.36 -38.87 0.72
CA SER A 96 26.80 -38.44 2.00
C SER A 96 27.59 -39.12 3.12
N ALA A 97 27.99 -38.36 4.14
CA ALA A 97 28.72 -38.91 5.27
C ALA A 97 27.84 -39.96 5.96
N GLU A 98 28.13 -41.24 5.71
CA GLU A 98 27.46 -42.34 6.38
C GLU A 98 28.04 -42.49 7.78
N GLY A 99 27.17 -42.54 8.81
CA GLY A 99 27.60 -42.80 10.18
C GLY A 99 28.02 -41.58 11.01
N CYS A 100 27.55 -40.36 10.70
CA CYS A 100 27.76 -39.23 11.60
C CYS A 100 27.15 -39.53 12.99
N PRO A 101 27.94 -39.45 14.09
CA PRO A 101 27.41 -39.63 15.43
C PRO A 101 26.42 -38.51 15.75
N ARG A 102 25.44 -38.82 16.60
CA ARG A 102 24.51 -37.80 17.11
C ARG A 102 25.33 -36.69 17.78
N GLY A 103 25.02 -35.44 17.47
CA GLY A 103 25.67 -34.29 18.11
C GLY A 103 25.44 -34.27 19.62
N PRO A 104 26.27 -33.53 20.38
CA PRO A 104 26.10 -33.41 21.82
C PRO A 104 24.74 -32.80 22.18
N PRO A 105 24.18 -33.11 23.35
CA PRO A 105 23.00 -32.43 23.88
C PRO A 105 23.23 -30.92 23.92
N GLY A 106 22.21 -30.13 23.59
CA GLY A 106 22.27 -28.68 23.68
C GLY A 106 22.48 -28.19 25.12
N PRO A 107 22.96 -26.95 25.30
CA PRO A 107 23.06 -26.34 26.63
C PRO A 107 21.69 -26.26 27.31
N ARG A 108 21.68 -26.31 28.64
CA ARG A 108 20.45 -26.13 29.43
C ARG A 108 19.88 -24.74 29.16
N GLY A 109 18.57 -24.66 28.94
CA GLY A 109 17.88 -23.39 28.78
C GLY A 109 18.05 -22.49 30.00
N GLU A 110 17.92 -21.19 29.79
CA GLU A 110 18.01 -20.19 30.85
C GLU A 110 16.93 -20.44 31.91
N ILE A 111 17.27 -20.20 33.17
CA ILE A 111 16.30 -20.17 34.26
C ILE A 111 15.47 -18.89 34.11
N GLY A 112 14.16 -19.04 33.94
CA GLY A 112 13.22 -17.93 33.83
C GLY A 112 13.06 -17.13 35.12
#